data_AF-A0A5M8PK93-F1
#
_entry.id   AF-A0A5M8PK93-F1
#
_cell.length_a   1.000
_cell.length_b   1.000
_cell.length_c   1.000
_cell.angle_alpha   90.00
_cell.angle_beta   90.00
_cell.angle_gamma   90.00
#
_symmetry.space_group_name_H-M   'P 1'
#
loop_
_entity.id
_entity.type
_entity.pdbx_description
1 polymer ?
#
loop_
_entity_poly.entity_id
_entity_poly.type
_entity_poly.pdbx_seq_one_letter_code
_entity_poly.pdbx_strand_id
1 'polypeptide(L)'
;MAHHLHSNAPTNPHRVSQGLHASILRLQTAGVYGDQTSQPANMTSSTASTATPTRHPFERRVDEVKLSKTDINYVIMDYLIREGYPSAAQKFALEANIQPTIDLESIQERVEIRNAIYGGDIQSAIERINELNPQILDQDSSLHFALLRLQLVELIRTCTTTPNADITPALTFATTHLAPRAPTNPEFLEDLERTMALLIFPPDNLAPPLAALLDPSLRKDVAKRVNEAILSSQGERTKAKLFDLVKLRFWAEQKARDAKKDLPEHIDLGLDPDQNGREKREDSVMQSNGEAEPMIT
;
A
#
# COMPACT_ATOMS: atom_id res chain seq x y z
N MET A 1 -33.35 56.29 -7.27
CA MET A 1 -32.84 55.43 -6.20
C MET A 1 -32.20 54.20 -6.84
N ALA A 2 -30.87 54.11 -6.70
CA ALA A 2 -30.00 52.92 -6.68
C ALA A 2 -30.14 51.86 -7.80
N HIS A 3 -29.16 51.73 -8.71
CA HIS A 3 -27.88 50.95 -8.61
C HIS A 3 -28.12 49.43 -8.74
N HIS A 4 -27.39 48.60 -9.46
CA HIS A 4 -26.19 48.65 -10.30
C HIS A 4 -26.09 47.26 -10.96
N LEU A 5 -25.94 47.12 -12.28
CA LEU A 5 -25.24 45.97 -12.87
C LEU A 5 -24.44 46.47 -14.07
N HIS A 6 -23.12 46.56 -13.86
CA HIS A 6 -22.12 46.97 -14.81
C HIS A 6 -21.86 45.85 -15.82
N SER A 7 -21.97 46.22 -17.09
CA SER A 7 -21.18 45.64 -18.19
C SER A 7 -19.70 45.96 -17.94
N ASN A 8 -18.82 44.95 -18.03
CA ASN A 8 -17.38 45.20 -18.10
C ASN A 8 -16.69 44.24 -19.07
N ALA A 9 -15.86 44.88 -19.89
CA ALA A 9 -15.15 44.42 -21.08
C ALA A 9 -13.99 43.43 -20.77
N PRO A 10 -13.39 42.79 -21.80
CA PRO A 10 -12.34 41.79 -21.62
C PRO A 10 -10.96 42.47 -21.47
N THR A 11 -10.17 42.02 -20.49
CA THR A 11 -8.78 42.50 -20.29
C THR A 11 -7.75 41.49 -20.77
N ASN A 12 -6.87 42.04 -21.61
CA ASN A 12 -5.89 41.45 -22.52
C ASN A 12 -4.63 40.89 -21.79
N PRO A 13 -4.09 39.71 -22.20
CA PRO A 13 -2.98 38.99 -21.53
C PRO A 13 -1.56 39.63 -21.64
N HIS A 14 -1.41 40.83 -22.19
CA HIS A 14 -0.08 41.44 -22.42
C HIS A 14 0.58 42.13 -21.22
N ARG A 15 0.04 41.99 -20.00
CA ARG A 15 0.54 42.74 -18.82
C ARG A 15 1.28 41.90 -17.77
N VAL A 16 1.42 40.58 -17.98
CA VAL A 16 2.15 39.69 -17.05
C VAL A 16 3.61 39.47 -17.46
N SER A 17 4.01 39.78 -18.71
CA SER A 17 5.38 39.55 -19.18
C SER A 17 6.38 40.68 -18.88
N GLN A 18 5.97 41.77 -18.24
CA GLN A 18 6.89 42.87 -17.86
C GLN A 18 7.46 42.73 -16.43
N GLY A 19 7.00 41.76 -15.64
CA GLY A 19 7.51 41.52 -14.28
C GLY A 19 8.76 40.62 -14.20
N LEU A 20 9.05 39.82 -15.22
CA LEU A 20 10.14 38.84 -15.20
C LEU A 20 11.48 39.37 -15.74
N HIS A 21 11.46 40.49 -16.48
CA HIS A 21 12.67 41.05 -17.10
C HIS A 21 13.50 41.95 -16.15
N ALA A 22 12.97 42.28 -14.96
CA ALA A 22 13.63 43.16 -13.99
C ALA A 22 14.43 42.41 -12.89
N SER A 23 14.21 41.10 -12.71
CA SER A 23 14.89 40.32 -11.67
C SER A 23 16.19 39.67 -12.14
N ILE A 24 16.41 39.55 -13.46
CA ILE A 24 17.62 38.95 -14.04
C ILE A 24 18.78 39.95 -14.14
N LEU A 25 18.50 41.27 -14.09
CA LEU A 25 19.54 42.31 -14.21
C LEU A 25 20.22 42.70 -12.87
N ARG A 26 19.91 42.04 -11.75
CA ARG A 26 20.49 42.37 -10.42
C ARG A 26 21.51 41.35 -9.88
N LEU A 27 21.88 40.32 -10.66
CA LEU A 27 22.81 39.27 -10.22
C LEU A 27 24.11 39.17 -11.02
N GLN A 28 24.43 40.14 -11.90
CA GLN A 28 25.63 40.08 -12.74
C GLN A 28 26.58 41.30 -12.68
N THR A 29 26.47 42.14 -11.64
CA THR A 29 27.45 43.21 -11.42
C THR A 29 27.88 43.27 -9.96
N ALA A 30 28.88 42.47 -9.60
CA ALA A 30 29.92 42.82 -8.62
C ALA A 30 30.86 41.63 -8.43
N GLY A 31 31.80 41.48 -9.37
CA GLY A 31 33.03 40.74 -9.15
C GLY A 31 34.22 41.69 -9.21
N VAL A 32 35.12 41.54 -8.23
CA VAL A 32 36.58 41.72 -8.27
C VAL A 32 37.20 43.00 -7.66
N TYR A 33 38.32 42.75 -6.96
CA TYR A 33 39.33 43.58 -6.25
C TYR A 33 39.09 43.75 -4.74
N GLY A 34 39.98 43.42 -3.80
CA GLY A 34 41.39 43.01 -3.80
C GLY A 34 41.86 42.61 -2.37
N ASP A 35 43.14 42.27 -2.26
CA ASP A 35 43.86 41.46 -1.24
C ASP A 35 44.13 42.11 0.15
N GLN A 36 44.55 41.25 1.11
CA GLN A 36 45.35 41.46 2.36
C GLN A 36 44.72 41.23 3.77
N THR A 37 45.17 40.11 4.39
CA THR A 37 45.62 39.88 5.80
C THR A 37 44.88 40.49 7.01
N SER A 38 44.35 39.63 7.90
CA SER A 38 44.61 39.58 9.38
C SER A 38 43.57 38.70 10.13
N GLN A 39 44.03 37.75 10.95
CA GLN A 39 43.29 37.16 12.09
C GLN A 39 43.74 37.87 13.40
N PRO A 40 43.13 37.62 14.58
CA PRO A 40 41.74 37.30 14.93
C PRO A 40 41.21 38.20 16.09
N ALA A 41 39.90 38.17 16.39
CA ALA A 41 39.28 38.31 17.74
C ALA A 41 37.85 38.86 17.63
N ASN A 42 36.84 38.05 17.99
CA ASN A 42 36.18 38.26 19.28
C ASN A 42 35.22 37.11 19.58
N MET A 43 35.31 36.64 20.81
CA MET A 43 34.39 35.70 21.42
C MET A 43 33.01 36.35 21.56
N THR A 44 31.98 35.65 21.10
CA THR A 44 30.67 35.70 21.76
C THR A 44 30.17 34.27 21.88
N SER A 45 30.42 33.71 23.05
CA SER A 45 29.79 32.50 23.55
C SER A 45 28.27 32.65 23.46
N SER A 46 27.65 31.90 22.56
CA SER A 46 26.23 31.60 22.65
C SER A 46 26.13 30.17 23.14
N THR A 47 25.81 30.02 24.42
CA THR A 47 25.43 28.75 25.02
C THR A 47 24.23 28.22 24.25
N ALA A 48 24.47 27.27 23.34
CA ALA A 48 23.42 26.45 22.79
C ALA A 48 22.86 25.64 23.97
N SER A 49 21.70 26.06 24.48
CA SER A 49 20.88 25.19 25.30
C SER A 49 20.57 23.97 24.46
N THR A 50 21.18 22.84 24.80
CA THR A 50 20.75 21.51 24.40
C THR A 50 19.36 21.29 25.00
N ALA A 51 18.35 21.87 24.36
CA ALA A 51 16.96 21.63 24.69
C ALA A 51 16.66 20.20 24.23
N THR A 52 16.54 19.29 25.19
CA THR A 52 15.98 17.95 24.98
C THR A 52 14.66 18.11 24.22
N PRO A 53 14.41 17.36 23.12
CA PRO A 53 13.15 17.46 22.40
C PRO A 53 12.03 17.21 23.39
N THR A 54 11.17 18.21 23.58
CA THR A 54 10.12 18.13 24.59
C THR A 54 9.07 17.17 24.06
N ARG A 55 9.15 15.89 24.44
CA ARG A 55 8.19 14.84 24.03
C ARG A 55 6.76 15.33 24.17
N HIS A 56 5.97 15.15 23.12
CA HIS A 56 4.62 15.70 23.01
C HIS A 56 3.72 15.09 24.09
N PRO A 57 2.76 15.83 24.70
CA PRO A 57 1.86 15.29 25.73
C PRO A 57 1.11 14.03 25.30
N PHE A 58 0.79 13.93 24.00
CA PHE A 58 0.24 12.74 23.36
C PHE A 58 1.12 11.49 23.55
N GLU A 59 2.43 11.59 23.31
CA GLU A 59 3.37 10.46 23.41
C GLU A 59 3.44 9.91 24.83
N ARG A 60 3.44 10.80 25.83
CA ARG A 60 3.38 10.40 27.25
C ARG A 60 2.11 9.62 27.56
N ARG A 61 0.97 10.06 27.02
CA ARG A 61 -0.30 9.36 27.18
C ARG A 61 -0.33 8.02 26.47
N VAL A 62 0.38 7.87 25.35
CA VAL A 62 0.53 6.58 24.66
C VAL A 62 1.34 5.62 25.54
N ASP A 63 2.43 6.07 26.15
CA ASP A 63 3.27 5.26 27.05
C ASP A 63 2.51 4.79 28.31
N GLU A 64 1.54 5.57 28.79
CA GLU A 64 0.67 5.22 29.92
C GLU A 64 -0.35 4.11 29.58
N VAL A 65 -0.70 3.92 28.31
CA VAL A 65 -1.67 2.92 27.87
C VAL A 65 -1.01 1.54 27.79
N LYS A 66 -1.26 0.72 28.80
CA LYS A 66 -0.82 -0.68 28.81
C LYS A 66 -1.74 -1.54 27.94
N LEU A 67 -1.20 -1.99 26.80
CA LEU A 67 -1.87 -2.97 25.96
C LEU A 67 -1.64 -4.39 26.50
N SER A 68 -2.67 -5.23 26.39
CA SER A 68 -2.56 -6.66 26.67
C SER A 68 -1.72 -7.32 25.57
N LYS A 69 -0.61 -7.95 25.93
CA LYS A 69 0.22 -8.74 25.00
C LYS A 69 -0.62 -9.84 24.33
N THR A 70 -1.54 -10.43 25.08
CA THR A 70 -2.48 -11.45 24.60
C THR A 70 -3.35 -10.91 23.47
N ASP A 71 -3.92 -9.72 23.62
CA ASP A 71 -4.79 -9.12 22.59
C ASP A 71 -4.01 -8.78 21.33
N ILE A 72 -2.79 -8.25 21.47
CA ILE A 72 -1.89 -7.98 20.35
C ILE A 72 -1.61 -9.27 19.59
N ASN A 73 -1.25 -10.34 20.31
CA ASN A 73 -0.94 -11.61 19.67
C ASN A 73 -2.17 -12.20 18.97
N TYR A 74 -3.38 -12.06 19.53
CA TYR A 74 -4.60 -12.49 18.85
C TYR A 74 -4.86 -11.71 17.57
N VAL A 75 -4.63 -10.39 17.54
CA VAL A 75 -4.79 -9.57 16.32
C VAL A 75 -3.77 -9.96 15.26
N ILE A 76 -2.52 -10.22 15.64
CA ILE A 76 -1.47 -10.68 14.72
C ILE A 76 -1.82 -12.06 14.17
N MET A 77 -2.21 -13.00 15.03
CA MET A 77 -2.60 -14.35 14.63
C MET A 77 -3.80 -14.32 13.66
N ASP A 78 -4.82 -13.51 13.97
CA ASP A 78 -5.99 -13.28 13.13
C ASP A 78 -5.61 -12.78 11.72
N TYR A 79 -4.63 -11.88 11.64
CA TYR A 79 -4.07 -11.42 10.37
C TYR A 79 -3.34 -12.54 9.63
N LEU A 80 -2.43 -13.25 10.29
CA LEU A 80 -1.64 -14.32 9.67
C LEU A 80 -2.53 -15.44 9.10
N ILE A 81 -3.63 -15.76 9.78
CA ILE A 81 -4.57 -16.78 9.32
C ILE A 81 -5.41 -16.29 8.13
N ARG A 82 -5.99 -15.09 8.22
CA ARG A 82 -6.89 -14.57 7.17
C ARG A 82 -6.17 -14.18 5.89
N GLU A 83 -4.95 -13.66 6.00
CA GLU A 83 -4.10 -13.38 4.83
C GLU A 83 -3.35 -14.63 4.34
N GLY A 84 -3.55 -15.81 4.94
CA GLY A 84 -2.99 -17.06 4.41
C GLY A 84 -1.46 -17.15 4.55
N TYR A 85 -0.94 -16.98 5.76
CA TYR A 85 0.48 -17.17 6.09
C TYR A 85 0.66 -18.34 7.06
N PRO A 86 0.47 -19.60 6.62
CA PRO A 86 0.40 -20.78 7.50
C PRO A 86 1.70 -21.02 8.28
N SER A 87 2.86 -20.95 7.61
CA SER A 87 4.15 -21.15 8.28
C SER A 87 4.47 -20.06 9.31
N ALA A 88 4.06 -18.82 9.04
CA ALA A 88 4.24 -17.71 9.98
C ALA A 88 3.28 -17.87 11.17
N ALA A 89 2.02 -18.21 10.92
CA ALA A 89 1.02 -18.49 11.95
C ALA A 89 1.48 -19.63 12.86
N GLN A 90 2.02 -20.73 12.31
CA GLN A 90 2.52 -21.86 13.08
C GLN A 90 3.70 -21.47 13.98
N LYS A 91 4.72 -20.79 13.42
CA LYS A 91 5.89 -20.34 14.20
C LYS A 91 5.46 -19.34 15.29
N PHE A 92 4.58 -18.41 14.95
CA PHE A 92 4.06 -17.43 15.89
C PHE A 92 3.23 -18.07 17.00
N ALA A 93 2.43 -19.10 16.69
CA ALA A 93 1.66 -19.85 17.68
C ALA A 93 2.56 -20.51 18.73
N LEU A 94 3.65 -21.13 18.27
CA LEU A 94 4.64 -21.78 19.14
C LEU A 94 5.34 -20.76 20.05
N GLU A 95 5.79 -19.63 19.48
CA GLU A 95 6.52 -18.61 20.24
C GLU A 95 5.61 -17.84 21.21
N ALA A 96 4.37 -17.55 20.80
CA ALA A 96 3.39 -16.84 21.61
C ALA A 96 2.64 -17.75 22.60
N ASN A 97 2.88 -19.08 22.55
CA ASN A 97 2.17 -20.11 23.30
C ASN A 97 0.63 -20.00 23.13
N ILE A 98 0.19 -19.77 21.89
CA ILE A 98 -1.23 -19.65 21.51
C ILE A 98 -1.66 -20.93 20.81
N GLN A 99 -2.79 -21.48 21.22
CA GLN A 99 -3.42 -22.58 20.49
C GLN A 99 -4.10 -22.00 19.23
N PRO A 100 -3.72 -22.44 18.01
CA PRO A 100 -4.40 -22.03 16.79
C PRO A 100 -5.88 -22.43 16.88
N THR A 101 -6.78 -21.48 16.70
CA THR A 101 -8.23 -21.75 16.71
C THR A 101 -8.74 -22.34 15.40
N ILE A 102 -7.93 -22.26 14.33
CA ILE A 102 -8.30 -22.61 12.97
C ILE A 102 -7.39 -23.74 12.49
N ASP A 103 -7.98 -24.65 11.73
CA ASP A 103 -7.27 -25.74 11.06
C ASP A 103 -6.24 -25.20 10.06
N LEU A 104 -4.98 -25.56 10.27
CA LEU A 104 -3.87 -25.15 9.41
C LEU A 104 -4.03 -25.71 7.98
N GLU A 105 -4.73 -26.84 7.83
CA GLU A 105 -5.01 -27.45 6.53
C GLU A 105 -5.91 -26.55 5.68
N SER A 106 -6.99 -26.01 6.25
CA SER A 106 -7.84 -25.06 5.54
C SER A 106 -7.10 -23.78 5.12
N ILE A 107 -6.13 -23.32 5.90
CA ILE A 107 -5.27 -22.18 5.51
C ILE A 107 -4.41 -22.57 4.31
N GLN A 108 -3.84 -23.77 4.33
CA GLN A 108 -2.96 -24.29 3.28
C GLN A 108 -3.71 -24.41 1.94
N GLU A 109 -4.94 -24.93 1.93
CA GLU A 109 -5.78 -25.00 0.74
C GLU A 109 -6.00 -23.61 0.10
N ARG A 110 -6.33 -22.59 0.91
CA ARG A 110 -6.48 -21.21 0.43
C ARG A 110 -5.19 -20.65 -0.17
N VAL A 111 -4.05 -20.98 0.44
CA VAL A 111 -2.73 -20.54 -0.05
C VAL A 111 -2.41 -21.19 -1.39
N GLU A 112 -2.74 -22.46 -1.57
CA GLU A 112 -2.53 -23.17 -2.83
C GLU A 112 -3.37 -22.59 -3.96
N ILE A 113 -4.65 -22.32 -3.70
CA ILE A 113 -5.53 -21.62 -4.66
C ILE A 113 -4.94 -20.26 -5.04
N ARG A 114 -4.51 -19.47 -4.04
CA ARG A 114 -3.90 -18.16 -4.29
C ARG A 114 -2.62 -18.26 -5.12
N ASN A 115 -1.76 -19.24 -4.82
CA ASN A 115 -0.50 -19.44 -5.53
C ASN A 115 -0.75 -19.87 -6.99
N ALA A 116 -1.77 -20.70 -7.25
CA ALA A 116 -2.20 -21.04 -8.60
C ALA A 116 -2.62 -19.78 -9.39
N ILE A 117 -3.41 -18.89 -8.76
CA ILE A 117 -3.80 -17.61 -9.37
C ILE A 117 -2.58 -16.72 -9.65
N TYR A 118 -1.63 -16.60 -8.72
CA TYR A 118 -0.40 -15.82 -8.93
C TYR A 118 0.50 -16.40 -10.02
N GLY A 119 0.56 -17.73 -10.12
CA GLY A 119 1.28 -18.45 -11.16
C GLY A 119 0.63 -18.36 -12.55
N GLY A 120 -0.62 -17.90 -12.63
CA GLY A 120 -1.39 -17.88 -13.88
C GLY A 120 -2.05 -19.22 -14.23
N ASP A 121 -2.03 -20.19 -13.32
CA ASP A 121 -2.75 -21.46 -13.47
C ASP A 121 -4.18 -21.32 -12.94
N ILE A 122 -5.00 -20.58 -13.68
CA ILE A 122 -6.36 -20.25 -13.24
C ILE A 122 -7.29 -21.47 -13.36
N GLN A 123 -7.01 -22.39 -14.28
CA GLN A 123 -7.75 -23.64 -14.41
C GLN A 123 -7.64 -24.48 -13.13
N SER A 124 -6.41 -24.73 -12.63
CA SER A 124 -6.24 -25.45 -11.36
C SER A 124 -6.86 -24.70 -10.19
N ALA A 125 -6.78 -23.36 -10.18
CA ALA A 125 -7.43 -22.56 -9.15
C ALA A 125 -8.96 -22.76 -9.14
N ILE A 126 -9.62 -22.76 -10.30
CA ILE A 126 -11.07 -22.98 -10.41
C ILE A 126 -11.46 -24.39 -9.93
N GLU A 127 -10.70 -25.41 -10.32
CA GLU A 127 -10.93 -26.80 -9.89
C GLU A 127 -10.85 -26.93 -8.38
N ARG A 128 -9.77 -26.41 -7.76
CA ARG A 128 -9.57 -26.42 -6.31
C ARG A 128 -10.64 -25.63 -5.55
N ILE A 129 -11.11 -24.50 -6.10
CA ILE A 129 -12.22 -23.75 -5.50
C ILE A 129 -13.51 -24.60 -5.49
N ASN A 130 -13.80 -25.31 -6.59
CA ASN A 130 -14.97 -26.18 -6.68
C ASN A 130 -14.86 -27.42 -5.78
N GLU A 131 -13.66 -27.98 -5.62
CA GLU A 131 -13.39 -29.08 -4.68
C GLU A 131 -13.61 -28.63 -3.23
N LEU A 132 -13.16 -27.41 -2.90
CA LEU A 132 -13.33 -26.85 -1.55
C LEU A 132 -14.78 -26.50 -1.25
N ASN A 133 -15.46 -25.80 -2.16
CA ASN A 133 -16.88 -25.53 -2.08
C ASN A 133 -17.46 -25.12 -3.45
N PRO A 134 -18.27 -25.97 -4.11
CA PRO A 134 -18.80 -25.68 -5.44
C PRO A 134 -19.76 -24.48 -5.44
N GLN A 135 -20.37 -24.15 -4.31
CA GLN A 135 -21.33 -23.04 -4.22
C GLN A 135 -20.68 -21.65 -4.31
N ILE A 136 -19.37 -21.54 -4.08
CA ILE A 136 -18.67 -20.23 -4.09
C ILE A 136 -18.83 -19.54 -5.45
N LEU A 137 -18.58 -20.29 -6.53
CA LEU A 137 -18.61 -19.76 -7.89
C LEU A 137 -20.05 -19.62 -8.43
N ASP A 138 -20.98 -20.45 -7.95
CA ASP A 138 -22.39 -20.36 -8.31
C ASP A 138 -23.08 -19.15 -7.67
N GLN A 139 -22.71 -18.80 -6.44
CA GLN A 139 -23.28 -17.67 -5.71
C GLN A 139 -22.68 -16.33 -6.18
N ASP A 140 -21.40 -16.29 -6.55
CA ASP A 140 -20.71 -15.08 -7.03
C ASP A 140 -20.35 -15.19 -8.52
N SER A 141 -21.34 -14.86 -9.36
CA SER A 141 -21.16 -14.80 -10.82
C SER A 141 -20.10 -13.78 -11.26
N SER A 142 -19.86 -12.71 -10.48
CA SER A 142 -18.84 -11.69 -10.77
C SER A 142 -17.44 -12.24 -10.54
N LEU A 143 -17.23 -12.97 -9.44
CA LEU A 143 -15.95 -13.64 -9.15
C LEU A 143 -15.65 -14.70 -10.20
N HIS A 144 -16.64 -15.51 -10.56
CA HIS A 144 -16.47 -16.54 -11.56
C HIS A 144 -16.14 -15.94 -12.94
N PHE A 145 -16.81 -14.86 -13.34
CA PHE A 145 -16.46 -14.12 -14.56
C PHE A 145 -15.03 -13.56 -14.50
N ALA A 146 -14.61 -12.99 -13.37
CA ALA A 146 -13.27 -12.44 -13.19
C ALA A 146 -12.17 -13.51 -13.32
N LEU A 147 -12.38 -14.72 -12.78
CA LEU A 147 -11.46 -15.85 -12.95
C LEU A 147 -11.36 -16.29 -14.42
N LEU A 148 -12.49 -16.41 -15.11
CA LEU A 148 -12.49 -16.78 -16.54
C LEU A 148 -11.83 -15.71 -17.41
N ARG A 149 -12.05 -14.43 -17.10
CA ARG A 149 -11.36 -13.32 -17.76
C ARG A 149 -9.84 -13.43 -17.56
N LEU A 150 -9.40 -13.76 -16.35
CA LEU A 150 -7.98 -13.92 -16.06
C LEU A 150 -7.37 -15.10 -16.83
N GLN A 151 -8.09 -16.23 -16.92
CA GLN A 151 -7.70 -17.37 -17.77
C GLN A 151 -7.57 -16.95 -19.24
N LEU A 152 -8.51 -16.16 -19.76
CA LEU A 152 -8.44 -15.63 -21.12
C LEU A 152 -7.21 -14.73 -21.32
N VAL A 153 -6.90 -13.86 -20.35
CA VAL A 153 -5.68 -13.03 -20.39
C VAL A 153 -4.41 -13.89 -20.46
N GLU A 154 -4.31 -14.96 -19.69
CA GLU A 154 -3.14 -15.87 -19.75
C GLU A 154 -3.04 -16.62 -21.08
N LEU A 155 -4.17 -17.04 -21.65
CA LEU A 155 -4.20 -17.62 -22.99
C LEU A 155 -3.69 -16.62 -24.03
N ILE A 156 -4.18 -15.38 -24.01
CA ILE A 156 -3.74 -14.30 -24.91
C ILE A 156 -2.25 -14.02 -24.73
N ARG A 157 -1.75 -14.00 -23.48
CA ARG A 157 -0.33 -13.78 -23.18
C ARG A 157 0.55 -14.89 -23.78
N THR A 158 0.07 -16.13 -23.73
CA THR A 158 0.77 -17.28 -24.33
C THR A 158 0.79 -17.19 -25.86
N CYS A 159 -0.34 -16.79 -26.47
CA CYS A 159 -0.45 -16.59 -27.92
C CYS A 159 0.39 -15.41 -28.43
N THR A 160 0.54 -14.33 -27.65
CA THR A 160 1.31 -13.15 -28.09
C THR A 160 2.81 -13.30 -27.90
N THR A 161 3.26 -14.16 -26.99
CA THR A 161 4.69 -14.38 -26.70
C THR A 161 5.36 -15.30 -27.73
N THR A 162 4.61 -16.21 -28.36
CA THR A 162 5.17 -17.16 -29.34
C THR A 162 4.99 -16.63 -30.77
N PRO A 163 6.07 -16.51 -31.57
CA PRO A 163 5.94 -16.07 -32.95
C PRO A 163 5.15 -17.14 -33.74
N ASN A 164 4.03 -16.71 -34.35
CA ASN A 164 3.07 -17.56 -35.09
C ASN A 164 2.16 -18.45 -34.23
N ALA A 165 1.85 -18.03 -32.99
CA ALA A 165 0.94 -18.76 -32.13
C ALA A 165 -0.49 -18.83 -32.67
N ASP A 166 -1.13 -19.96 -32.44
CA ASP A 166 -2.54 -20.14 -32.71
C ASP A 166 -3.39 -19.35 -31.69
N ILE A 167 -4.24 -18.44 -32.18
CA ILE A 167 -5.20 -17.68 -31.37
C ILE A 167 -6.52 -18.45 -31.15
N THR A 168 -6.71 -19.56 -31.86
CA THR A 168 -7.92 -20.40 -31.79
C THR A 168 -8.28 -20.86 -30.38
N PRO A 169 -7.33 -21.24 -29.50
CA PRO A 169 -7.64 -21.62 -28.12
C PRO A 169 -8.27 -20.46 -27.32
N ALA A 170 -7.73 -19.25 -27.43
CA ALA A 170 -8.27 -18.07 -26.75
C ALA A 170 -9.67 -17.71 -27.27
N LEU A 171 -9.87 -17.76 -28.60
CA LEU A 171 -11.17 -17.50 -29.23
C LEU A 171 -12.23 -18.54 -28.84
N THR A 172 -11.85 -19.82 -28.84
CA THR A 172 -12.74 -20.92 -28.46
C THR A 172 -13.15 -20.80 -26.99
N PHE A 173 -12.19 -20.47 -26.11
CA PHE A 173 -12.45 -20.28 -24.70
C PHE A 173 -13.39 -19.09 -24.46
N ALA A 174 -13.11 -17.94 -25.07
CA ALA A 174 -13.96 -16.75 -24.98
C ALA A 174 -15.39 -17.03 -25.44
N THR A 175 -15.56 -17.72 -26.58
CA THR A 175 -16.88 -18.04 -27.15
C THR A 175 -17.64 -19.06 -26.30
N THR A 176 -16.95 -20.04 -25.72
CA THR A 176 -17.59 -21.13 -24.97
C THR A 176 -17.97 -20.71 -23.54
N HIS A 177 -17.10 -19.97 -22.86
CA HIS A 177 -17.24 -19.73 -21.42
C HIS A 177 -17.63 -18.28 -21.06
N LEU A 178 -17.17 -17.28 -21.82
CA LEU A 178 -17.41 -15.87 -21.51
C LEU A 178 -18.59 -15.29 -22.30
N ALA A 179 -18.73 -15.62 -23.58
CA ALA A 179 -19.78 -15.06 -24.45
C ALA A 179 -21.21 -15.32 -23.93
N PRO A 180 -21.58 -16.50 -23.39
CA PRO A 180 -22.91 -16.71 -22.82
C PRO A 180 -23.20 -15.87 -21.58
N ARG A 181 -22.15 -15.38 -20.90
CA ARG A 181 -22.23 -14.60 -19.65
C ARG A 181 -22.05 -13.10 -19.86
N ALA A 182 -21.47 -12.68 -20.97
CA ALA A 182 -21.35 -11.27 -21.33
C ALA A 182 -22.69 -10.49 -21.35
N PRO A 183 -23.82 -11.04 -21.86
CA PRO A 183 -25.07 -10.28 -21.91
C PRO A 183 -25.79 -10.16 -20.56
N THR A 184 -25.34 -10.86 -19.50
CA THR A 184 -26.01 -10.81 -18.20
C THR A 184 -25.68 -9.53 -17.42
N ASN A 185 -24.55 -8.89 -17.73
CA ASN A 185 -24.13 -7.63 -17.12
C ASN A 185 -23.37 -6.77 -18.16
N PRO A 186 -23.76 -5.51 -18.40
CA PRO A 186 -23.05 -4.63 -19.32
C PRO A 186 -21.56 -4.46 -18.99
N GLU A 187 -21.17 -4.51 -17.71
CA GLU A 187 -19.75 -4.45 -17.30
C GLU A 187 -18.96 -5.66 -17.80
N PHE A 188 -19.57 -6.86 -17.82
CA PHE A 188 -18.90 -8.08 -18.32
C PHE A 188 -18.66 -8.00 -19.82
N LEU A 189 -19.59 -7.41 -20.56
CA LEU A 189 -19.41 -7.19 -21.99
C LEU A 189 -18.25 -6.23 -22.25
N GLU A 190 -18.21 -5.08 -21.57
CA GLU A 190 -17.11 -4.11 -21.71
C GLU A 190 -15.75 -4.73 -21.34
N ASP A 191 -15.72 -5.51 -20.26
CA ASP A 191 -14.51 -6.20 -19.82
C ASP A 191 -14.04 -7.29 -20.79
N LEU A 192 -14.97 -8.01 -21.41
CA LEU A 192 -14.67 -8.97 -22.47
C LEU A 192 -14.12 -8.27 -23.71
N GLU A 193 -14.77 -7.19 -24.18
CA GLU A 193 -14.33 -6.41 -25.34
C GLU A 193 -12.91 -5.88 -25.15
N ARG A 194 -12.60 -5.31 -23.98
CA ARG A 194 -11.25 -4.86 -23.63
C ARG A 194 -10.24 -6.00 -23.62
N THR A 195 -10.62 -7.16 -23.10
CA THR A 195 -9.74 -8.33 -23.05
C THR A 195 -9.48 -8.86 -24.47
N MET A 196 -10.50 -8.89 -25.33
CA MET A 196 -10.38 -9.29 -26.74
C MET A 196 -9.54 -8.30 -27.57
N ALA A 197 -9.55 -7.02 -27.22
CA ALA A 197 -8.70 -6.02 -27.86
C ALA A 197 -7.20 -6.34 -27.72
N LEU A 198 -6.79 -7.05 -26.67
CA LEU A 198 -5.40 -7.51 -26.48
C LEU A 198 -4.91 -8.48 -27.58
N LEU A 199 -5.81 -9.12 -28.32
CA LEU A 199 -5.46 -9.96 -29.48
C LEU A 199 -5.12 -9.13 -30.73
N ILE A 200 -5.66 -7.90 -30.81
CA ILE A 200 -5.54 -7.03 -31.99
C ILE A 200 -4.36 -6.07 -31.81
N PHE A 201 -4.16 -5.57 -30.60
CA PHE A 201 -3.11 -4.61 -30.29
C PHE A 201 -1.87 -5.30 -29.71
N PRO A 202 -0.68 -5.11 -30.31
CA PRO A 202 0.55 -5.68 -29.77
C PRO A 202 0.89 -5.06 -28.40
N PRO A 203 1.56 -5.82 -27.51
CA PRO A 203 1.86 -5.38 -26.15
C PRO A 203 2.70 -4.10 -26.08
N ASP A 204 3.46 -3.81 -27.14
CA ASP A 204 4.37 -2.66 -27.22
C ASP A 204 3.65 -1.31 -27.37
N ASN A 205 2.36 -1.31 -27.73
CA ASN A 205 1.61 -0.08 -27.98
C ASN A 205 0.18 -0.12 -27.40
N LEU A 206 0.05 -0.63 -26.17
CA LEU A 206 -1.23 -0.69 -25.47
C LEU A 206 -1.56 0.64 -24.81
N ALA A 207 -2.82 1.06 -24.94
CA ALA A 207 -3.37 2.15 -24.13
C ALA A 207 -3.29 1.77 -22.63
N PRO A 208 -3.12 2.74 -21.71
CA PRO A 208 -2.98 2.46 -20.28
C PRO A 208 -4.04 1.52 -19.68
N PRO A 209 -5.33 1.60 -20.06
CA PRO A 209 -6.35 0.66 -19.57
C PRO A 209 -6.15 -0.79 -20.02
N LEU A 210 -5.58 -1.01 -21.20
CA LEU A 210 -5.30 -2.35 -21.74
C LEU A 210 -4.00 -2.91 -21.13
N ALA A 211 -3.00 -2.06 -20.93
CA ALA A 211 -1.76 -2.44 -20.24
C ALA A 211 -2.03 -2.92 -18.81
N ALA A 212 -2.98 -2.28 -18.10
CA ALA A 212 -3.39 -2.68 -16.76
C ALA A 212 -3.97 -4.10 -16.68
N LEU A 213 -4.52 -4.64 -17.79
CA LEU A 213 -5.01 -6.03 -17.84
C LEU A 213 -3.89 -7.06 -17.85
N LEU A 214 -2.68 -6.67 -18.27
CA LEU A 214 -1.50 -7.51 -18.25
C LEU A 214 -0.70 -7.34 -16.94
N ASP A 215 -1.10 -6.39 -16.08
CA ASP A 215 -0.40 -6.13 -14.83
C ASP A 215 -0.65 -7.25 -13.81
N PRO A 216 0.39 -7.72 -13.08
CA PRO A 216 0.23 -8.66 -11.99
C PRO A 216 -0.74 -8.22 -10.88
N SER A 217 -1.05 -6.92 -10.76
CA SER A 217 -2.05 -6.38 -9.82
C SER A 217 -3.42 -7.00 -10.03
N LEU A 218 -3.81 -7.27 -11.28
CA LEU A 218 -5.11 -7.89 -11.57
C LEU A 218 -5.20 -9.28 -10.93
N ARG A 219 -4.12 -10.09 -11.02
CA ARG A 219 -4.05 -11.39 -10.34
C ARG A 219 -4.15 -11.25 -8.83
N LYS A 220 -3.54 -10.20 -8.25
CA LYS A 220 -3.62 -9.88 -6.82
C LYS A 220 -5.03 -9.57 -6.36
N ASP A 221 -5.74 -8.74 -7.12
CA ASP A 221 -7.10 -8.35 -6.77
C ASP A 221 -8.08 -9.53 -6.88
N VAL A 222 -7.96 -10.34 -7.93
CA VAL A 222 -8.79 -11.55 -8.08
C VAL A 222 -8.47 -12.57 -6.99
N ALA A 223 -7.18 -12.84 -6.71
CA ALA A 223 -6.78 -13.75 -5.64
C ALA A 223 -7.30 -13.30 -4.26
N LYS A 224 -7.29 -12.00 -3.99
CA LYS A 224 -7.87 -11.44 -2.77
C LYS A 224 -9.37 -11.66 -2.71
N ARG A 225 -10.11 -11.39 -3.79
CA ARG A 225 -11.56 -11.63 -3.86
C ARG A 225 -11.90 -13.11 -3.65
N VAL A 226 -11.12 -14.03 -4.24
CA VAL A 226 -11.28 -15.48 -4.02
C VAL A 226 -11.08 -15.83 -2.54
N ASN A 227 -10.02 -15.32 -1.90
CA ASN A 227 -9.79 -15.58 -0.48
C ASN A 227 -10.93 -15.04 0.40
N GLU A 228 -11.41 -13.83 0.12
CA GLU A 228 -12.57 -13.23 0.81
C GLU A 228 -13.83 -14.08 0.61
N ALA A 229 -14.10 -14.59 -0.60
CA ALA A 229 -15.25 -15.43 -0.89
C ALA A 229 -15.18 -16.80 -0.18
N ILE A 230 -14.01 -17.43 -0.14
CA ILE A 230 -13.80 -18.69 0.59
C ILE A 230 -14.08 -18.47 2.08
N LEU A 231 -13.49 -17.44 2.69
CA LEU A 231 -13.72 -17.09 4.10
C LEU A 231 -15.20 -16.82 4.38
N SER A 232 -15.87 -16.06 3.50
CA SER A 232 -17.30 -15.77 3.64
C SER A 232 -18.15 -17.04 3.58
N SER A 233 -17.81 -17.99 2.71
CA SER A 233 -18.54 -19.26 2.58
C SER A 233 -18.39 -20.16 3.81
N GLN A 234 -17.27 -20.02 4.54
CA GLN A 234 -16.99 -20.72 5.80
C GLN A 234 -17.65 -20.03 7.01
N GLY A 235 -18.38 -18.92 6.81
CA GLY A 235 -18.94 -18.10 7.89
C GLY A 235 -17.91 -17.28 8.66
N GLU A 236 -16.68 -17.21 8.14
CA GLU A 236 -15.57 -16.48 8.74
C GLU A 236 -15.57 -15.01 8.31
N ARG A 237 -14.90 -14.16 9.09
CA ARG A 237 -14.70 -12.77 8.69
C ARG A 237 -13.75 -12.71 7.50
N THR A 238 -14.16 -11.99 6.45
CA THR A 238 -13.40 -11.84 5.21
C THR A 238 -12.11 -11.02 5.38
N LYS A 239 -12.04 -10.13 6.38
CA LYS A 239 -10.89 -9.24 6.62
C LYS A 239 -10.33 -9.41 8.02
N ALA A 240 -9.02 -9.23 8.16
CA ALA A 240 -8.35 -9.22 9.46
C ALA A 240 -8.80 -8.03 10.32
N LYS A 241 -8.90 -8.24 11.63
CA LYS A 241 -9.23 -7.19 12.61
C LYS A 241 -8.24 -6.02 12.55
N LEU A 242 -7.01 -6.30 12.13
CA LEU A 242 -5.97 -5.31 11.92
C LEU A 242 -6.41 -4.21 10.93
N PHE A 243 -7.15 -4.56 9.86
CA PHE A 243 -7.64 -3.55 8.91
C PHE A 243 -8.64 -2.59 9.56
N ASP A 244 -9.52 -3.12 10.41
CA ASP A 244 -10.49 -2.28 11.14
C ASP A 244 -9.79 -1.37 12.14
N LEU A 245 -8.71 -1.84 12.78
CA LEU A 245 -7.87 -1.01 13.66
C LEU A 245 -7.18 0.11 12.90
N VAL A 246 -6.63 -0.17 11.70
CA VAL A 246 -6.00 0.87 10.86
C VAL A 246 -7.04 1.91 10.41
N LYS A 247 -8.23 1.47 9.99
CA LYS A 247 -9.33 2.38 9.64
C LYS A 247 -9.79 3.21 10.84
N LEU A 248 -9.94 2.58 11.99
CA LEU A 248 -10.33 3.26 13.23
C LEU A 248 -9.28 4.30 13.63
N ARG A 249 -7.99 3.96 13.52
CA ARG A 249 -6.88 4.91 13.76
C ARG A 249 -7.00 6.11 12.84
N PHE A 250 -7.14 5.90 11.53
CA PHE A 250 -7.27 6.97 10.56
C PHE A 250 -8.47 7.89 10.87
N TRP A 251 -9.63 7.29 11.15
CA TRP A 251 -10.83 8.03 11.52
C TRP A 251 -10.66 8.82 12.83
N ALA A 252 -10.06 8.21 13.85
CA ALA A 252 -9.84 8.85 15.15
C ALA A 252 -8.85 10.02 15.05
N GLU A 253 -7.78 9.85 14.27
CA GLU A 253 -6.81 10.89 13.97
C GLU A 253 -7.47 12.07 13.26
N GLN A 254 -8.20 11.81 12.16
CA GLN A 254 -8.91 12.85 11.41
C GLN A 254 -9.89 13.62 12.32
N LYS A 255 -10.72 12.89 13.07
CA LYS A 255 -11.72 13.48 13.96
C LYS A 255 -11.10 14.32 15.07
N ALA A 256 -9.95 13.91 15.59
CA ALA A 256 -9.23 14.66 16.62
C ALA A 256 -8.58 15.94 16.04
N ARG A 257 -8.05 15.88 14.80
CA ARG A 257 -7.56 17.06 14.08
C ARG A 257 -8.68 18.05 13.77
N ASP A 258 -9.85 17.58 13.33
CA ASP A 258 -11.04 18.41 13.08
C ASP A 258 -11.52 19.09 14.36
N ALA A 259 -11.45 18.38 15.49
CA ALA A 259 -11.75 18.92 16.82
C ALA A 259 -10.62 19.80 17.41
N LYS A 260 -9.56 20.07 16.64
CA LYS A 260 -8.38 20.86 17.04
C LYS A 260 -7.75 20.37 18.35
N LYS A 261 -7.73 19.05 18.57
CA LYS A 261 -7.01 18.45 19.69
C LYS A 261 -5.51 18.59 19.45
N ASP A 262 -4.78 18.76 20.55
CA ASP A 262 -3.32 18.82 20.57
C ASP A 262 -2.76 17.44 20.21
N LEU A 263 -2.36 17.30 18.94
CA LEU A 263 -1.81 16.09 18.36
C LEU A 263 -0.52 16.45 17.62
N PRO A 264 0.48 15.55 17.60
CA PRO A 264 1.64 15.71 16.74
C PRO A 264 1.23 15.91 15.27
N GLU A 265 2.04 16.67 14.52
CA GLU A 265 1.82 16.84 13.08
C GLU A 265 1.85 15.49 12.37
N HIS A 266 2.80 14.64 12.73
CA HIS A 266 2.88 13.26 12.27
C HIS A 266 2.81 12.29 13.44
N ILE A 267 1.89 11.33 13.37
CA ILE A 267 1.86 10.18 14.27
C ILE A 267 2.44 9.02 13.47
N ASP A 268 3.66 8.61 13.81
CA ASP A 268 4.33 7.50 13.14
C ASP A 268 3.64 6.17 13.49
N LEU A 269 3.74 5.20 12.58
CA LEU A 269 3.38 3.80 12.81
C LEU A 269 4.55 2.98 13.37
N GLY A 270 5.75 3.58 13.44
CA GLY A 270 6.97 2.94 13.92
C GLY A 270 7.52 1.91 12.93
N LEU A 271 7.21 2.08 11.65
CA LEU A 271 7.64 1.17 10.57
C LEU A 271 9.02 1.56 10.00
N ASP A 272 9.50 2.77 10.28
CA ASP A 272 10.83 3.22 9.88
C ASP A 272 11.87 2.88 10.97
N PRO A 273 12.83 1.97 10.70
CA PRO A 273 13.85 1.59 11.67
C PRO A 273 14.84 2.73 11.98
N ASP A 274 14.98 3.71 11.09
CA ASP A 274 16.00 4.76 11.17
C ASP A 274 15.66 5.89 12.16
N GLN A 275 14.39 6.07 12.54
CA GLN A 275 13.99 7.03 13.59
C GLN A 275 14.12 6.42 14.99
N ASN A 276 13.85 5.13 15.14
CA ASN A 276 13.85 4.42 16.43
C ASN A 276 15.27 4.24 17.02
N GLY A 277 16.31 4.29 16.18
CA GLY A 277 17.71 4.14 16.58
C GLY A 277 18.37 5.41 17.13
N ARG A 278 17.78 6.59 16.93
CA ARG A 278 18.33 7.86 17.43
C ARG A 278 17.90 8.16 18.87
N GLU A 279 16.69 7.80 19.27
CA GLU A 279 16.21 8.06 20.64
C GLU A 279 16.81 7.11 21.68
N LYS A 280 17.14 5.85 21.34
CA LYS A 280 17.69 4.88 22.31
C LYS A 280 19.21 4.95 22.51
N ARG A 281 19.96 5.61 21.63
CA ARG A 281 21.44 5.61 21.69
C ARG A 281 22.02 6.67 22.62
N GLU A 282 21.26 7.70 22.99
CA GLU A 282 21.79 8.80 23.81
C GLU A 282 21.75 8.51 25.32
N ASP A 283 20.88 7.61 25.80
CA ASP A 283 20.74 7.32 27.25
C ASP A 283 21.80 6.34 27.81
N SER A 284 22.53 5.60 26.98
CA SER A 284 23.50 4.58 27.44
C SER A 284 24.95 5.05 27.53
N VAL A 285 25.28 6.31 27.18
CA VAL A 285 26.69 6.75 27.09
C VAL A 285 27.16 7.59 28.30
N MET A 286 26.30 7.88 29.29
CA MET A 286 26.62 8.80 30.40
C MET A 286 26.91 8.14 31.76
N GLN A 287 27.21 6.84 31.84
CA GLN A 287 27.64 6.19 33.09
C GLN A 287 28.83 5.25 32.87
N SER A 288 29.99 5.82 32.58
CA SER A 288 31.28 5.15 32.75
C SER A 288 32.39 6.15 32.43
N ASN A 289 32.91 6.87 33.43
CA ASN A 289 34.34 7.12 33.59
C ASN A 289 34.58 8.10 34.73
N GLY A 290 35.19 7.61 35.80
CA GLY A 290 35.77 8.47 36.82
C GLY A 290 36.12 7.75 38.11
N GLU A 291 37.09 6.84 38.07
CA GLU A 291 38.02 6.65 39.21
C GLU A 291 39.23 5.82 38.73
N ALA A 292 40.37 6.51 38.62
CA ALA A 292 41.67 5.91 38.36
C ALA A 292 42.38 5.74 39.71
N GLU A 293 42.63 4.51 40.13
CA GLU A 293 43.53 4.22 41.26
C GLU A 293 44.99 4.16 40.78
N PRO A 294 45.96 4.76 41.51
CA PRO A 294 47.37 4.63 41.22
C PRO A 294 47.96 3.35 41.82
N MET A 295 48.77 2.63 41.04
CA MET A 295 49.59 1.52 41.52
C MET A 295 50.63 1.99 42.54
N ILE A 296 50.76 1.26 43.65
CA ILE A 296 51.96 1.27 44.49
C ILE A 296 52.50 -0.16 44.56
N THR A 297 53.82 -0.22 44.33
CA THR A 297 54.81 -1.30 44.40
C THR A 297 54.60 -2.37 45.45
#